data_AF-A0A925I1J1-F1
#
_entry.id   AF-A0A925I1J1-F1
#
_cell.length_a   1.000
_cell.length_b   1.000
_cell.length_c   1.000
_cell.angle_alpha   90.00
_cell.angle_beta   90.00
_cell.angle_gamma   90.00
#
_symmetry.space_group_name_H-M   'P 1'
#
loop_
_entity.id
_entity.type
_entity.pdbx_description
1 polymer ?
#
loop_
_entity_poly.entity_id
_entity_poly.type
_entity_poly.pdbx_seq_one_letter_code
_entity_poly.pdbx_strand_id
1 'polypeptide(L)'
;MKKFQDKEGGSWEVDLTIGTIFRVKDASQGRFDLFEPTKEVDGVPLGQLLDENDGVFWELLCHLIEPQVVAKTITLKEFGQLLAADCWPVARRVFFEAWCDFFQSLQRPDKALPLEKLAKYQAKALELVKAKLADQRLKDLDPKVFAKMESVLNKSFGDSLDSLESQTLALEPGGSSTK
;
A
#
# COMPACT_ATOMS: atom_id res chain seq x y z
N MET A 1 3.28 -23.98 8.26
CA MET A 1 1.95 -23.33 8.37
C MET A 1 1.99 -22.03 9.17
N LYS A 2 1.53 -20.94 8.57
CA LYS A 2 1.30 -19.63 9.20
C LYS A 2 -0.16 -19.20 8.94
N LYS A 3 -0.72 -18.28 9.74
CA LYS A 3 -2.14 -17.88 9.61
C LYS A 3 -2.32 -16.37 9.66
N PHE A 4 -3.35 -15.88 8.98
CA PHE A 4 -3.86 -14.52 9.09
C PHE A 4 -5.39 -14.52 9.21
N GLN A 5 -5.96 -13.38 9.60
CA GLN A 5 -7.40 -13.20 9.75
C GLN A 5 -7.93 -12.21 8.71
N ASP A 6 -9.13 -12.45 8.22
CA ASP A 6 -9.90 -11.49 7.44
C ASP A 6 -10.65 -10.48 8.32
N LYS A 7 -11.35 -9.53 7.69
CA LYS A 7 -12.07 -8.44 8.39
C LYS A 7 -13.23 -8.93 9.28
N GLU A 8 -13.72 -10.14 9.04
CA GLU A 8 -14.81 -10.77 9.80
C GLU A 8 -14.29 -11.75 10.86
N GLY A 9 -12.96 -11.84 11.01
CA GLY A 9 -12.29 -12.74 11.95
C GLY A 9 -12.10 -14.17 11.43
N GLY A 10 -12.42 -14.42 10.15
CA GLY A 10 -12.17 -15.70 9.50
C GLY A 10 -10.69 -16.01 9.39
N SER A 11 -10.27 -17.21 9.80
CA SER A 11 -8.87 -17.64 9.74
C SER A 11 -8.54 -18.26 8.37
N TRP A 12 -7.39 -17.85 7.85
CA TRP A 12 -6.81 -18.33 6.59
C TRP A 12 -5.38 -18.81 6.81
N GLU A 13 -5.02 -19.89 6.15
CA GLU A 13 -3.74 -20.57 6.36
C GLU A 13 -2.84 -20.41 5.13
N VAL A 14 -1.57 -20.10 5.37
CA VAL A 14 -0.52 -20.16 4.35
C VAL A 14 0.39 -21.32 4.71
N ASP A 15 0.29 -22.40 3.93
CA ASP A 15 1.11 -23.59 4.11
C ASP A 15 1.81 -24.00 2.82
N LEU A 16 3.13 -23.81 2.80
CA LEU A 16 3.98 -24.06 1.64
C LEU A 16 4.63 -25.44 1.76
N THR A 17 3.86 -26.47 1.40
CA THR A 17 4.42 -27.80 1.17
C THR A 17 4.97 -27.92 -0.24
N ILE A 18 5.75 -28.96 -0.53
CA ILE A 18 6.19 -29.27 -1.90
C ILE A 18 4.98 -29.35 -2.85
N GLY A 19 3.90 -30.02 -2.43
CA GLY A 19 2.67 -30.13 -3.21
C GLY A 19 1.98 -28.78 -3.44
N THR A 20 1.96 -27.91 -2.44
CA THR A 20 1.43 -26.54 -2.59
C THR A 20 2.19 -25.77 -3.66
N ILE A 21 3.53 -25.80 -3.62
CA ILE A 21 4.36 -25.04 -4.56
C ILE A 21 4.20 -25.56 -5.99
N PHE A 22 4.19 -26.88 -6.19
CA PHE A 22 3.93 -27.46 -7.52
C PHE A 22 2.55 -27.05 -8.05
N ARG A 23 1.51 -27.16 -7.23
CA ARG A 23 0.15 -26.76 -7.62
C ARG A 23 0.08 -25.29 -8.02
N VAL A 24 0.69 -24.40 -7.25
CA VAL A 24 0.73 -22.95 -7.55
C VAL A 24 1.48 -22.68 -8.85
N LYS A 25 2.62 -23.34 -9.05
CA LYS A 25 3.40 -23.24 -10.29
C LYS A 25 2.56 -23.68 -11.48
N ASP A 26 1.89 -24.82 -11.41
CA ASP A 26 1.09 -25.35 -12.51
C ASP A 26 -0.14 -24.47 -12.78
N ALA A 27 -0.87 -24.06 -11.73
CA ALA A 27 -2.05 -23.21 -11.85
C ALA A 27 -1.74 -21.82 -12.41
N SER A 28 -0.55 -21.29 -12.14
CA SER A 28 -0.05 -20.02 -12.69
C SER A 28 0.71 -20.17 -14.01
N GLN A 29 0.65 -21.35 -14.65
CA GLN A 29 1.34 -21.66 -15.91
C GLN A 29 2.87 -21.39 -15.85
N GLY A 30 3.47 -21.66 -14.69
CA GLY A 30 4.90 -21.48 -14.43
C GLY A 30 5.31 -20.07 -14.04
N ARG A 31 4.38 -19.11 -13.95
CA ARG A 31 4.66 -17.73 -13.55
C ARG A 31 5.15 -17.65 -12.10
N PHE A 32 4.47 -18.33 -11.19
CA PHE A 32 4.85 -18.36 -9.77
C PHE A 32 5.62 -19.63 -9.42
N ASP A 33 6.91 -19.63 -9.79
CA ASP A 33 7.83 -20.68 -9.36
C ASP A 33 8.45 -20.37 -7.99
N LEU A 34 7.74 -20.75 -6.91
CA LEU A 34 8.19 -20.46 -5.55
C LEU A 34 9.46 -21.24 -5.15
N PHE A 35 9.99 -22.15 -5.98
CA PHE A 35 11.32 -22.73 -5.75
C PHE A 35 12.45 -21.76 -6.11
N GLU A 36 12.18 -20.74 -6.91
CA GLU A 36 13.17 -19.82 -7.46
C GLU A 36 12.83 -18.37 -7.09
N PRO A 37 13.00 -17.96 -5.81
CA PRO A 37 12.63 -16.62 -5.34
C PRO A 37 13.37 -15.48 -6.05
N THR A 38 14.53 -15.76 -6.64
CA THR A 38 15.37 -14.78 -7.34
C THR A 38 15.23 -14.86 -8.86
N LYS A 39 14.41 -15.78 -9.40
CA LYS A 39 14.15 -15.84 -10.84
C LYS A 39 13.45 -14.57 -11.27
N GLU A 40 13.88 -14.01 -12.39
CA GLU A 40 13.26 -12.83 -12.96
C GLU A 40 11.87 -13.17 -13.53
N VAL A 41 10.88 -12.39 -13.11
CA VAL A 41 9.52 -12.36 -13.63
C VAL A 41 9.19 -10.89 -13.87
N ASP A 42 8.72 -10.57 -15.06
CA ASP A 42 8.39 -9.19 -15.45
C ASP A 42 9.58 -8.19 -15.26
N GLY A 43 10.82 -8.69 -15.40
CA GLY A 43 12.06 -7.89 -15.30
C GLY A 43 12.58 -7.64 -13.89
N VAL A 44 11.98 -8.25 -12.86
CA VAL A 44 12.43 -8.15 -11.46
C VAL A 44 12.45 -9.52 -10.78
N PRO A 45 13.26 -9.73 -9.72
CA PRO A 45 13.23 -10.98 -8.96
C PRO A 45 11.83 -11.28 -8.39
N LEU A 46 11.37 -12.52 -8.50
CA LEU A 46 10.02 -12.93 -8.06
C LEU A 46 9.69 -12.49 -6.63
N GLY A 47 10.62 -12.68 -5.69
CA GLY A 47 10.44 -12.23 -4.31
C GLY A 47 10.19 -10.73 -4.19
N GLN A 48 10.90 -9.93 -4.98
CA GLN A 48 10.70 -8.48 -5.04
C GLN A 48 9.38 -8.12 -5.72
N LEU A 49 9.03 -8.78 -6.82
CA LEU A 49 7.76 -8.55 -7.54
C LEU A 49 6.55 -8.77 -6.63
N LEU A 50 6.57 -9.86 -5.85
CA LEU A 50 5.51 -10.21 -4.90
C LEU A 50 5.44 -9.28 -3.70
N ASP A 51 6.51 -8.56 -3.41
CA ASP A 51 6.50 -7.54 -2.37
C ASP A 51 6.05 -6.17 -2.88
N GLU A 52 6.46 -5.77 -4.07
CA GLU A 52 6.21 -4.41 -4.55
C GLU A 52 4.86 -4.28 -5.27
N ASN A 53 4.33 -5.38 -5.85
CA ASN A 53 3.12 -5.35 -6.66
C ASN A 53 1.95 -6.05 -5.97
N ASP A 54 1.00 -5.26 -5.45
CA ASP A 54 -0.21 -5.76 -4.79
C ASP A 54 -1.07 -6.66 -5.70
N GLY A 55 -1.18 -6.33 -6.98
CA GLY A 55 -1.97 -7.11 -7.94
C GLY A 55 -1.37 -8.49 -8.18
N VAL A 56 -0.05 -8.58 -8.33
CA VAL A 56 0.66 -9.86 -8.49
C VAL A 56 0.60 -10.67 -7.20
N PHE A 57 0.79 -10.03 -6.04
CA PHE A 57 0.66 -10.72 -4.76
C PHE A 57 -0.77 -11.26 -4.54
N TRP A 58 -1.79 -10.51 -4.96
CA TRP A 58 -3.19 -10.96 -4.95
C TRP A 58 -3.42 -12.19 -5.81
N GLU A 59 -2.88 -12.23 -7.02
CA GLU A 59 -2.97 -13.38 -7.92
C GLU A 59 -2.34 -14.63 -7.28
N LEU A 60 -1.14 -14.49 -6.71
CA LEU A 60 -0.50 -15.58 -5.97
C LEU A 60 -1.33 -16.03 -4.77
N LEU A 61 -1.86 -15.09 -3.98
CA LEU A 61 -2.65 -15.41 -2.80
C LEU A 61 -3.94 -16.16 -3.20
N CYS A 62 -4.59 -15.78 -4.29
CA CYS A 62 -5.73 -16.53 -4.83
C CYS A 62 -5.35 -17.98 -5.09
N HIS A 63 -4.23 -18.24 -5.76
CA HIS A 63 -3.77 -19.61 -5.98
C HIS A 63 -3.48 -20.36 -4.68
N LEU A 64 -2.86 -19.71 -3.68
CA LEU A 64 -2.56 -20.34 -2.40
C LEU A 64 -3.82 -20.72 -1.61
N ILE A 65 -4.81 -19.83 -1.58
CA ILE A 65 -5.99 -19.95 -0.72
C ILE A 65 -7.17 -20.64 -1.41
N GLU A 66 -7.16 -20.80 -2.74
CA GLU A 66 -8.21 -21.45 -3.51
C GLU A 66 -8.73 -22.77 -2.91
N PRO A 67 -7.89 -23.72 -2.44
CA PRO A 67 -8.40 -24.94 -1.79
C PRO A 67 -9.24 -24.67 -0.53
N GLN A 68 -8.89 -23.64 0.25
CA GLN A 68 -9.63 -23.24 1.44
C GLN A 68 -10.92 -22.51 1.07
N VAL A 69 -10.90 -21.70 0.01
CA VAL A 69 -12.10 -21.04 -0.55
C VAL A 69 -13.12 -22.08 -1.00
N VAL A 70 -12.68 -23.08 -1.76
CA VAL A 70 -13.52 -24.20 -2.20
C VAL A 70 -14.06 -24.98 -1.00
N ALA A 71 -13.22 -25.29 -0.01
CA ALA A 71 -13.65 -26.00 1.20
C ALA A 71 -14.68 -25.20 2.04
N LYS A 72 -14.57 -23.85 2.05
CA LYS A 72 -15.53 -22.96 2.71
C LYS A 72 -16.77 -22.67 1.87
N THR A 73 -16.86 -23.22 0.66
CA THR A 73 -18.01 -23.04 -0.26
C THR A 73 -18.27 -21.56 -0.58
N ILE A 74 -17.21 -20.75 -0.68
CA ILE A 74 -17.29 -19.38 -1.17
C ILE A 74 -16.48 -19.25 -2.47
N THR A 75 -16.61 -18.12 -3.14
CA THR A 75 -15.87 -17.78 -4.35
C THR A 75 -14.62 -16.96 -4.01
N LEU A 76 -13.62 -16.94 -4.91
CA LEU A 76 -12.47 -16.06 -4.77
C LEU A 76 -12.87 -14.57 -4.74
N LYS A 77 -13.97 -14.21 -5.42
CA LYS A 77 -14.54 -12.86 -5.38
C LYS A 77 -15.03 -12.50 -3.99
N GLU A 78 -15.77 -13.40 -3.34
CA GLU A 78 -16.24 -13.21 -1.96
C GLU A 78 -15.07 -13.18 -0.98
N PHE A 79 -14.06 -14.03 -1.16
CA PHE A 79 -12.82 -13.96 -0.38
C PHE A 79 -12.14 -12.59 -0.50
N GLY A 80 -12.06 -12.02 -1.71
CA GLY A 80 -11.52 -10.68 -1.92
C GLY A 80 -12.31 -9.59 -1.19
N GLN A 81 -13.61 -9.78 -0.98
CA GLN A 81 -14.43 -8.84 -0.19
C GLN A 81 -14.15 -8.95 1.31
N LEU A 82 -13.62 -10.08 1.80
CA LEU A 82 -13.25 -10.30 3.20
C LEU A 82 -11.87 -9.70 3.53
N LEU A 83 -10.98 -9.56 2.55
CA LEU A 83 -9.65 -8.98 2.72
C LEU A 83 -9.69 -7.45 2.74
N ALA A 84 -9.78 -6.87 3.94
CA ALA A 84 -9.63 -5.44 4.15
C ALA A 84 -8.15 -4.99 4.11
N ALA A 85 -7.94 -3.68 3.96
CA ALA A 85 -6.61 -3.10 3.79
C ALA A 85 -5.66 -3.33 4.98
N ASP A 86 -6.21 -3.50 6.19
CA ASP A 86 -5.48 -3.82 7.41
C ASP A 86 -5.05 -5.30 7.49
N CYS A 87 -5.80 -6.21 6.87
CA CYS A 87 -5.43 -7.61 6.74
C CYS A 87 -4.25 -7.81 5.76
N TRP A 88 -4.12 -6.93 4.78
CA TRP A 88 -3.21 -7.11 3.64
C TRP A 88 -1.71 -7.19 4.02
N PRO A 89 -1.15 -6.27 4.84
CA PRO A 89 0.23 -6.39 5.29
C PRO A 89 0.49 -7.64 6.12
N VAL A 90 -0.53 -8.11 6.86
CA VAL A 90 -0.43 -9.33 7.67
C VAL A 90 -0.36 -10.57 6.78
N ALA A 91 -1.23 -10.66 5.77
CA ALA A 91 -1.22 -11.76 4.81
C ALA A 91 0.13 -11.86 4.08
N ARG A 92 0.68 -10.71 3.64
CA ARG A 92 2.01 -10.65 3.00
C ARG A 92 3.12 -11.12 3.92
N ARG A 93 3.18 -10.60 5.15
CA ARG A 93 4.20 -11.00 6.13
C ARG A 93 4.14 -12.50 6.40
N VAL A 94 2.94 -13.02 6.64
CA VAL A 94 2.66 -14.45 6.90
C VAL A 94 3.14 -15.32 5.73
N PHE A 95 2.93 -14.87 4.49
CA PHE A 95 3.44 -15.54 3.30
C PHE A 95 4.98 -15.57 3.24
N PHE A 96 5.65 -14.42 3.37
CA PHE A 96 7.11 -14.36 3.29
C PHE A 96 7.79 -15.14 4.43
N GLU A 97 7.21 -15.13 5.63
CA GLU A 97 7.66 -15.97 6.73
C GLU A 97 7.53 -17.47 6.39
N ALA A 98 6.36 -17.91 5.90
CA ALA A 98 6.17 -19.30 5.50
C ALA A 98 7.13 -19.72 4.39
N TRP A 99 7.44 -18.81 3.47
CA TRP A 99 8.34 -19.07 2.34
C TRP A 99 9.80 -19.17 2.76
N CYS A 100 10.22 -18.33 3.71
CA CYS A 100 11.51 -18.45 4.37
C CYS A 100 11.63 -19.78 5.14
N ASP A 101 10.64 -20.10 5.97
CA ASP A 101 10.59 -21.33 6.78
C ASP A 101 10.68 -22.59 5.89
N PHE A 102 10.04 -22.57 4.72
CA PHE A 102 10.13 -23.64 3.73
C PHE A 102 11.56 -23.90 3.29
N PHE A 103 12.30 -22.87 2.88
CA PHE A 103 13.69 -23.03 2.43
C PHE A 103 14.65 -23.36 3.57
N GLN A 104 14.42 -22.82 4.77
CA GLN A 104 15.18 -23.22 5.95
C GLN A 104 15.00 -24.72 6.24
N SER A 105 13.76 -25.22 6.13
CA SER A 105 13.44 -26.65 6.30
C SER A 105 14.07 -27.53 5.21
N LEU A 106 14.20 -27.00 3.99
CA LEU A 106 14.94 -27.65 2.89
C LEU A 106 16.46 -27.54 3.02
N GLN A 107 16.98 -26.88 4.06
CA GLN A 107 18.42 -26.61 4.23
C GLN A 107 19.00 -25.82 3.04
N ARG A 108 18.23 -24.87 2.50
CA ARG A 108 18.61 -23.98 1.39
C ARG A 108 18.75 -22.53 1.86
N PRO A 109 19.80 -22.22 2.65
CA PRO A 109 20.01 -20.87 3.17
C PRO A 109 20.25 -19.84 2.05
N ASP A 110 20.76 -20.29 0.90
CA ASP A 110 20.95 -19.46 -0.30
C ASP A 110 19.63 -18.86 -0.82
N LYS A 111 18.51 -19.59 -0.68
CA LYS A 111 17.17 -19.13 -1.08
C LYS A 111 16.39 -18.49 0.06
N ALA A 112 16.64 -18.92 1.30
CA ALA A 112 16.01 -18.33 2.48
C ALA A 112 16.51 -16.91 2.76
N LEU A 113 17.82 -16.66 2.59
CA LEU A 113 18.45 -15.40 2.98
C LEU A 113 17.88 -14.17 2.24
N PRO A 114 17.67 -14.17 0.92
CA PRO A 114 17.04 -13.04 0.24
C PRO A 114 15.63 -12.72 0.77
N LEU A 115 14.82 -13.74 1.04
CA LEU A 115 13.47 -13.59 1.59
C LEU A 115 13.50 -13.03 3.02
N GLU A 116 14.42 -13.53 3.85
CA GLU A 116 14.62 -13.04 5.21
C GLU A 116 15.04 -11.55 5.21
N LYS A 117 15.94 -11.16 4.30
CA LYS A 117 16.38 -9.76 4.15
C LYS A 117 15.25 -8.85 3.71
N LEU A 118 14.45 -9.29 2.73
CA LEU A 118 13.30 -8.55 2.24
C LEU A 118 12.29 -8.28 3.37
N ALA A 119 11.90 -9.31 4.12
CA ALA A 119 11.01 -9.16 5.28
C ALA A 119 11.58 -8.21 6.36
N LYS A 120 12.89 -8.31 6.64
CA LYS A 120 13.57 -7.40 7.58
C LYS A 120 13.56 -5.95 7.10
N TYR A 121 13.80 -5.72 5.81
CA TYR A 121 13.81 -4.37 5.24
C TYR A 121 12.42 -3.75 5.22
N GLN A 122 11.37 -4.50 4.93
CA GLN A 122 9.98 -4.03 5.04
C GLN A 122 9.65 -3.57 6.46
N ALA A 123 9.95 -4.40 7.46
CA ALA A 123 9.70 -4.06 8.85
C ALA A 123 10.42 -2.78 9.26
N LYS A 124 11.69 -2.63 8.83
CA LYS A 124 12.48 -1.44 9.10
C LYS A 124 11.97 -0.21 8.35
N ALA A 125 11.59 -0.34 7.08
CA ALA A 125 11.01 0.75 6.29
C ALA A 125 9.73 1.28 6.94
N LEU A 126 8.84 0.37 7.38
CA LEU A 126 7.62 0.74 8.08
C LEU A 126 7.90 1.45 9.41
N GLU A 127 8.87 0.97 10.20
CA GLU A 127 9.31 1.64 11.43
C GLU A 127 9.80 3.07 11.15
N LEU A 128 10.63 3.24 10.12
CA LEU A 128 11.15 4.54 9.71
C LEU A 128 10.04 5.48 9.24
N VAL A 129 9.11 5.00 8.42
CA VAL A 129 7.95 5.79 7.96
C VAL A 129 7.10 6.21 9.15
N LYS A 130 6.79 5.29 10.08
CA LYS A 130 6.03 5.62 11.30
C LYS A 130 6.75 6.68 12.15
N ALA A 131 8.05 6.56 12.33
CA ALA A 131 8.85 7.54 13.07
C ALA A 131 8.84 8.92 12.37
N LYS A 132 8.88 8.95 11.04
CA LYS A 132 8.78 10.19 10.25
C LYS A 132 7.38 10.81 10.32
N LEU A 133 6.32 10.01 10.24
CA LEU A 133 4.95 10.49 10.38
C LEU A 133 4.63 10.98 11.80
N ALA A 134 5.32 10.44 12.81
CA ALA A 134 5.20 10.91 14.18
C ALA A 134 5.93 12.24 14.45
N ASP A 135 6.72 12.74 13.50
CA ASP A 135 7.45 14.00 13.61
C ASP A 135 6.48 15.16 13.83
N GLN A 136 6.65 15.89 14.93
CA GLN A 136 5.77 16.97 15.34
C GLN A 136 5.69 18.08 14.29
N ARG A 137 6.75 18.28 13.49
CA ARG A 137 6.77 19.30 12.43
C ARG A 137 5.76 19.02 11.32
N LEU A 138 5.44 17.75 11.07
CA LEU A 138 4.39 17.35 10.11
C LEU A 138 3.00 17.65 10.66
N LYS A 139 2.78 17.47 11.97
CA LYS A 139 1.49 17.80 12.62
C LYS A 139 1.22 19.30 12.65
N ASP A 140 2.27 20.10 12.79
CA ASP A 140 2.17 21.56 12.79
C ASP A 140 2.14 22.15 11.37
N LEU A 141 2.21 21.32 10.32
CA LEU A 141 2.23 21.78 8.93
C LEU A 141 0.86 22.29 8.48
N ASP A 142 -0.20 21.52 8.75
CA ASP A 142 -1.56 21.89 8.32
C ASP A 142 -2.00 23.23 8.92
N PRO A 143 -1.87 23.51 10.24
CA PRO A 143 -2.19 24.82 10.79
C PRO A 143 -1.40 25.98 10.15
N LYS A 144 -0.11 25.76 9.82
CA LYS A 144 0.73 26.79 9.19
C LYS A 144 0.33 27.02 7.73
N VAL A 145 -0.01 25.97 7.00
CA VAL A 145 -0.51 26.06 5.63
C VAL A 145 -1.86 26.78 5.63
N PHE A 146 -2.79 26.43 6.52
CA PHE A 146 -4.07 27.11 6.64
C PHE A 146 -3.92 28.60 7.00
N ALA A 147 -3.08 28.93 7.98
CA ALA A 147 -2.80 30.33 8.32
C ALA A 147 -2.19 31.11 7.14
N LYS A 148 -1.34 30.47 6.34
CA LYS A 148 -0.77 31.10 5.14
C LYS A 148 -1.82 31.27 4.04
N MET A 149 -2.70 30.29 3.83
CA MET A 149 -3.80 30.37 2.87
C MET A 149 -4.77 31.50 3.23
N GLU A 150 -5.19 31.61 4.49
CA GLU A 150 -6.03 32.70 4.98
C GLU A 150 -5.36 34.06 4.77
N SER A 151 -4.08 34.19 5.12
CA SER A 151 -3.32 35.43 4.92
C SER A 151 -3.27 35.86 3.45
N VAL A 152 -3.06 34.92 2.53
CA VAL A 152 -3.01 35.20 1.08
C VAL A 152 -4.39 35.55 0.55
N LEU A 153 -5.44 34.84 0.95
CA LEU A 153 -6.81 35.13 0.56
C LEU A 153 -7.25 36.52 1.05
N ASN A 154 -7.06 36.83 2.33
CA ASN A 154 -7.42 38.12 2.90
C ASN A 154 -6.70 39.28 2.21
N LYS A 155 -5.42 39.09 1.86
CA LYS A 155 -4.66 40.08 1.10
C LYS A 155 -5.24 40.28 -0.31
N SER A 156 -5.50 39.18 -1.03
CA SER A 156 -6.06 39.25 -2.39
C SER A 156 -7.47 39.86 -2.43
N PHE A 157 -8.30 39.58 -1.43
CA PHE A 157 -9.62 40.20 -1.29
C PHE A 157 -9.52 41.69 -0.92
N GLY A 158 -8.63 42.05 0.00
CA GLY A 158 -8.36 43.45 0.35
C GLY A 158 -7.89 44.27 -0.84
N ASP A 159 -6.87 43.79 -1.56
CA ASP A 159 -6.34 44.45 -2.76
C ASP A 159 -7.42 44.63 -3.86
N SER A 160 -8.38 43.70 -3.95
CA SER A 160 -9.51 43.78 -4.90
C SER A 160 -10.57 44.80 -4.48
N LEU A 161 -10.87 44.90 -3.18
CA LEU A 161 -11.81 45.88 -2.63
C LEU A 161 -11.25 47.30 -2.76
N ASP A 162 -9.97 47.50 -2.42
CA ASP A 162 -9.29 48.79 -2.55
C ASP A 162 -9.26 49.27 -4.02
N SER A 163 -9.07 48.34 -4.97
CA SER A 163 -9.14 48.63 -6.40
C SER A 163 -10.55 49.02 -6.85
N LEU A 164 -11.60 48.39 -6.32
CA LEU A 164 -13.00 48.71 -6.63
C LEU A 164 -13.42 50.06 -6.04
N GLU A 165 -13.03 50.35 -4.80
CA GLU A 165 -13.28 51.65 -4.17
C GLU A 165 -12.59 52.79 -4.92
N SER A 166 -11.34 52.59 -5.34
CA SER A 166 -10.58 53.57 -6.12
C SER A 166 -11.23 53.87 -7.48
N GLN A 167 -11.83 52.88 -8.13
CA GLN A 167 -12.56 53.07 -9.40
C GLN A 167 -13.91 53.75 -9.20
N THR A 168 -14.56 53.53 -8.06
CA THR A 168 -15.87 54.13 -7.73
C THR A 168 -15.72 55.60 -7.34
N LEU A 169 -14.67 55.96 -6.59
CA LEU A 169 -14.32 57.36 -6.26
C LEU A 169 -13.89 58.17 -7.50
N ALA A 170 -13.33 57.54 -8.52
CA ALA A 170 -12.96 58.21 -9.78
C ALA A 170 -14.17 58.52 -10.69
N LEU A 171 -15.36 57.97 -10.37
CA LEU A 171 -16.58 58.13 -11.15
C LEU A 171 -17.56 59.17 -10.57
N GLU A 172 -17.26 59.84 -9.44
CA GLU A 172 -18.04 61.01 -9.03
C GLU A 172 -17.70 62.21 -9.92
N PRO A 173 -18.61 62.68 -10.79
CA PRO A 173 -18.35 63.85 -11.60
C PRO A 173 -18.53 65.09 -10.72
N GLY A 174 -17.51 65.96 -10.74
CA GLY A 174 -17.60 67.30 -10.20
C GLY A 174 -18.90 67.98 -10.63
N GLY A 175 -19.80 68.12 -9.67
CA GLY A 175 -20.99 68.93 -9.82
C GLY A 175 -20.60 70.39 -10.04
N SER A 176 -21.29 71.01 -10.99
CA SER A 176 -21.44 72.46 -11.16
C SER A 176 -20.28 73.22 -11.80
N SER A 177 -20.47 73.57 -13.07
CA SER A 177 -20.18 74.95 -13.50
C SER A 177 -21.13 75.35 -14.63
N THR A 178 -22.36 75.74 -14.26
CA THR A 178 -23.21 76.59 -15.09
C THR A 178 -22.60 77.98 -15.21
N LYS A 179 -22.36 78.43 -16.45
CA LYS A 179 -22.30 79.84 -16.83
C LYS A 179 -23.42 80.10 -17.82
#